data_AF-A0A958EET4-F1
#
_entry.id   AF-A0A958EET4-F1
#
_cell.length_a   1.000
_cell.length_b   1.000
_cell.length_c   1.000
_cell.angle_alpha   90.00
_cell.angle_beta   90.00
_cell.angle_gamma   90.00
#
_symmetry.space_group_name_H-M   'P 1'
#
loop_
_entity.id
_entity.type
_entity.pdbx_description
1 polymer ?
#
loop_
_entity_poly.entity_id
_entity_poly.type
_entity_poly.pdbx_seq_one_letter_code
_entity_poly.pdbx_strand_id
1 'polypeptide(L)' 'MDKFSYISNAHPEYIEALYQEFKANPDALDPGWRKFFEGFEFAQQFGGNGAAAS' A
#
# COMPACT_ATOMS: atom_id res chain seq x y z
N MET A 1 -13.90 19.84 -6.27
CA MET A 1 -12.56 19.64 -5.71
C MET A 1 -12.44 18.16 -5.39
N ASP A 2 -11.94 17.45 -6.37
CA ASP A 2 -12.03 16.01 -6.52
C ASP A 2 -11.11 15.34 -5.50
N LYS A 3 -11.69 14.58 -4.57
CA LYS A 3 -10.94 13.82 -3.55
C LYS A 3 -9.95 12.81 -4.17
N PHE A 4 -10.05 12.60 -5.48
CA PHE A 4 -9.19 11.72 -6.27
C PHE A 4 -8.02 12.45 -6.94
N SER A 5 -8.01 13.79 -7.00
CA SER A 5 -6.89 14.53 -7.63
C SER A 5 -5.57 14.39 -6.87
N TYR A 6 -5.60 14.13 -5.55
CA TYR A 6 -4.37 13.84 -4.79
C TYR A 6 -3.75 12.49 -5.18
N ILE A 7 -4.58 11.54 -5.60
CA ILE A 7 -4.14 10.21 -6.03
C ILE A 7 -3.79 10.21 -7.52
N SER A 8 -4.55 10.93 -8.37
CA SER A 8 -4.26 11.05 -9.81
C SER A 8 -2.98 11.84 -10.14
N ASN A 9 -2.50 12.70 -9.22
CA ASN A 9 -1.23 13.42 -9.37
C ASN A 9 -0.16 12.93 -8.38
N ALA A 10 -0.43 11.87 -7.61
CA ALA A 10 0.60 11.23 -6.81
C ALA A 10 1.58 10.60 -7.80
N HIS A 11 2.80 11.13 -7.84
CA HIS A 11 3.87 10.51 -8.60
C HIS A 11 3.99 9.05 -8.12
N PRO A 12 4.09 8.07 -9.02
CA PRO A 12 4.31 6.67 -8.64
C PRO A 12 5.53 6.51 -7.71
N GLU A 13 6.52 7.39 -7.86
CA GLU A 13 7.69 7.53 -6.98
C GLU A 13 7.33 7.81 -5.52
N TYR A 14 6.26 8.57 -5.25
CA TYR A 14 5.81 8.86 -3.88
C TYR A 14 5.18 7.64 -3.21
N ILE A 15 4.38 6.87 -3.94
CA ILE A 15 3.80 5.63 -3.42
C ILE A 15 4.91 4.60 -3.17
N GLU A 16 5.92 4.54 -4.04
CA GLU A 16 7.08 3.67 -3.85
C GLU A 16 7.88 4.07 -2.60
N ALA A 17 8.15 5.37 -2.40
CA ALA A 17 8.83 5.87 -1.21
C ALA A 17 8.06 5.54 0.07
N LEU A 18 6.73 5.73 0.07
CA LEU A 18 5.87 5.37 1.20
C LEU A 18 5.89 3.86 1.47
N TYR A 19 5.94 3.03 0.44
CA TYR A 19 6.03 1.57 0.61
C TYR A 19 7.40 1.15 1.17
N GLN A 20 8.50 1.78 0.76
CA GLN A 20 9.80 1.56 1.39
C GLN A 20 9.80 1.95 2.87
N GLU A 21 9.19 3.10 3.19
CA GLU A 21 9.04 3.55 4.57
C GLU A 21 8.14 2.60 5.38
N PHE A 22 7.06 2.08 4.78
CA PHE A 22 6.23 1.04 5.39
C PHE A 22 7.05 -0.20 5.78
N LYS A 23 7.93 -0.68 4.89
CA LYS A 23 8.77 -1.85 5.14
C LYS A 23 9.86 -1.60 6.19
N ALA A 24 10.38 -0.37 6.26
CA ALA A 24 11.43 -0.01 7.21
C ALA A 24 10.86 0.31 8.60
N ASN A 25 9.80 1.12 8.65
CA ASN A 25 9.15 1.55 9.89
C ASN A 25 7.66 1.86 9.64
N PRO A 26 6.77 0.87 9.75
CA PRO A 26 5.34 1.09 9.52
C PRO A 26 4.73 2.06 10.54
N ASP A 27 5.35 2.20 11.73
CA ASP A 27 4.88 3.10 12.78
C ASP A 27 5.08 4.59 12.46
N ALA A 28 6.01 4.92 11.56
CA ALA A 28 6.24 6.28 11.08
C ALA A 28 5.21 6.75 10.04
N LEU A 29 4.45 5.81 9.45
CA LEU A 29 3.43 6.14 8.46
C LEU A 29 2.10 6.54 9.11
N ASP A 30 1.42 7.43 8.40
CA ASP A 30 0.03 7.76 8.68
C ASP A 30 -0.83 6.47 8.72
N PRO A 31 -1.74 6.33 9.70
CA PRO A 31 -2.54 5.12 9.86
C PRO A 31 -3.34 4.72 8.62
N GLY A 32 -3.73 5.67 7.76
CA GLY A 32 -4.40 5.36 6.50
C GLY A 32 -3.50 4.60 5.53
N TRP A 33 -2.27 5.08 5.32
CA TRP A 33 -1.27 4.44 4.46
C TRP A 33 -0.81 3.11 5.03
N ARG A 34 -0.63 3.02 6.35
CA ARG A 34 -0.30 1.76 7.02
C ARG A 34 -1.34 0.68 6.74
N LYS A 35 -2.63 0.99 6.93
CA LYS A 35 -3.73 0.05 6.68
C LYS A 35 -3.83 -0.38 5.23
N PHE A 36 -3.58 0.55 4.30
CA PHE A 36 -3.52 0.24 2.88
C PHE A 36 -2.42 -0.78 2.56
N PHE A 37 -1.18 -0.54 3.03
CA PHE A 37 -0.06 -1.44 2.77
C PHE A 37 -0.18 -2.77 3.53
N GLU A 38 -0.74 -2.80 4.74
CA GLU A 38 -1.10 -4.05 5.44
C GLU A 38 -2.02 -4.92 4.57
N GLY A 39 -3.06 -4.33 3.97
CA GLY A 39 -3.97 -5.01 3.06
C GLY A 39 -3.31 -5.44 1.74
N PHE A 40 -2.40 -4.63 1.20
CA PHE A 40 -1.61 -4.95 0.01
C PHE A 40 -0.69 -6.15 0.25
N GLU A 41 0.09 -6.15 1.33
CA GLU A 41 0.96 -7.28 1.72
C GLU A 41 0.14 -8.55 1.96
N PHE A 42 -1.00 -8.43 2.65
CA PHE A 42 -1.91 -9.55 2.85
C PHE A 42 -2.40 -10.10 1.50
N ALA A 43 -2.88 -9.24 0.61
CA ALA A 43 -3.30 -9.67 -0.72
C ALA A 43 -2.15 -10.24 -1.56
N GLN A 44 -0.91 -9.77 -1.40
CA GLN A 44 0.25 -10.29 -2.11
C GLN A 44 0.67 -11.67 -1.57
N GLN A 45 0.69 -11.84 -0.24
CA GLN A 45 1.03 -13.09 0.43
C GLN A 45 -0.03 -14.18 0.18
N PHE A 46 -1.31 -13.82 0.22
CA PHE A 46 -2.44 -14.75 0.10
C PHE A 46 -3.03 -14.83 -1.31
N GLY A 47 -2.96 -13.77 -2.11
CA GLY A 47 -3.40 -13.75 -3.51
C GLY A 47 -2.42 -14.41 -4.48
N GLY A 48 -1.15 -14.58 -4.10
CA GLY A 48 -0.19 -15.44 -4.79
C GLY A 48 -0.33 -16.94 -4.46
N ASN A 49 -0.97 -17.28 -3.34
CA ASN A 49 -1.29 -18.66 -2.92
C ASN A 49 -2.78 -19.02 -3.09
N GLY A 50 -3.59 -18.11 -3.65
CA GLY A 50 -4.98 -18.37 -4.02
C GLY A 50 -5.16 -19.21 -5.28
N ALA A 51 -4.07 -19.66 -5.92
CA ALA A 51 -4.08 -20.69 -6.95
C ALA A 51 -3.89 -22.12 -6.40
N ALA A 52 -3.91 -22.30 -5.07
CA ALA A 52 -3.83 -23.62 -4.43
C ALA A 52 -4.85 -23.81 -3.29
N ALA A 53 -5.97 -23.08 -3.31
CA ALA A 53 -7.09 -23.34 -2.41
C ALA A 53 -8.45 -23.11 -3.08
N SER A 54 -8.64 -23.69 -4.27
CA SER A 54 -9.86 -24.34 -4.78
C SER A 54 -9.78 -24.53 -6.29
#